data_AF-A0A930RGJ7-F1
#
_entry.id   AF-A0A930RGJ7-F1
#
_cell.length_a   1.000
_cell.length_b   1.000
_cell.length_c   1.000
_cell.angle_alpha   90.00
_cell.angle_beta   90.00
_cell.angle_gamma   90.00
#
_symmetry.space_group_name_H-M   'P 1'
#
loop_
_entity.id
_entity.type
_entity.pdbx_description
1 polymer ?
#
loop_
_entity_poly.entity_id
_entity_poly.type
_entity_poly.pdbx_seq_one_letter_code
_entity_poly.pdbx_strand_id
1 'polypeptide(L)'
;MKEEREEVREEEHGITRRTFIKGAVAAGAVVAGGAVLGHDTLVKWLQRMGFYPFSDGFYVERLRQIVTQDPGSGRVIMWETPKESAGQMLEVQAPDVDDVLRFPAVDAAFTDDDVTVHQYLVEVDQLVLGVEYRYRITADGGTTAWL
;
A
#
# COMPACT_ATOMS: atom_id res chain seq x y z
N MET A 1 76.32 -16.95 -26.86
CA MET A 1 76.38 -16.79 -28.33
C MET A 1 74.96 -16.52 -28.80
N LYS A 2 74.78 -15.42 -29.56
CA LYS A 2 73.60 -14.95 -30.32
C LYS A 2 72.33 -14.65 -29.49
N GLU A 3 71.96 -13.40 -29.21
CA GLU A 3 71.42 -12.35 -30.11
C GLU A 3 70.32 -12.86 -31.05
N GLU A 4 69.07 -12.46 -30.78
CA GLU A 4 68.20 -11.86 -31.79
C GLU A 4 67.09 -11.03 -31.11
N ARG A 5 67.06 -9.74 -31.45
CA ARG A 5 65.89 -8.86 -31.35
C ARG A 5 64.95 -9.20 -32.50
N GLU A 6 63.65 -9.23 -32.23
CA GLU A 6 62.54 -8.90 -33.15
C GLU A 6 61.28 -8.86 -32.26
N GLU A 7 60.84 -7.71 -31.77
CA GLU A 7 59.97 -6.70 -32.40
C GLU A 7 58.60 -7.21 -32.90
N VAL A 8 57.56 -6.58 -32.32
CA VAL A 8 56.20 -6.35 -32.80
C VAL A 8 55.27 -7.56 -32.98
N ARG A 9 54.30 -7.69 -32.06
CA ARG A 9 52.89 -7.37 -32.38
C ARG A 9 52.07 -7.21 -31.10
N GLU A 10 51.39 -6.07 -30.96
CA GLU A 10 50.24 -5.98 -30.08
C GLU A 10 49.20 -7.01 -30.54
N GLU A 11 48.86 -7.96 -29.68
CA GLU A 11 47.55 -8.58 -29.71
C GLU A 11 46.78 -8.10 -28.49
N GLU A 12 46.03 -7.03 -28.72
CA GLU A 12 44.94 -6.57 -27.89
C GLU A 12 43.97 -7.75 -27.70
N HIS A 13 44.16 -8.53 -26.63
CA HIS A 13 43.21 -9.55 -26.22
C HIS A 13 42.02 -8.85 -25.56
N GLY A 14 41.21 -8.19 -26.39
CA GLY A 14 39.91 -7.70 -26.01
C GLY A 14 39.12 -8.84 -25.38
N ILE A 15 38.66 -8.61 -24.15
CA ILE A 15 37.87 -9.58 -23.38
C ILE A 15 36.72 -10.05 -24.26
N THR A 16 36.85 -11.26 -24.77
CA THR A 16 35.85 -11.83 -25.67
C THR A 16 34.62 -12.16 -24.84
N ARG A 17 33.43 -11.82 -25.35
CA ARG A 17 32.12 -11.94 -24.68
C ARG A 17 31.86 -13.31 -24.01
N ARG A 18 32.55 -14.37 -24.44
CA ARG A 18 32.46 -15.72 -23.88
C ARG A 18 33.17 -15.90 -22.53
N THR A 19 34.19 -15.11 -22.22
CA THR A 19 34.90 -15.17 -20.92
C THR A 19 34.16 -14.41 -19.84
N PHE A 20 33.41 -13.36 -20.20
CA PHE A 20 32.58 -12.59 -19.26
C PHE A 20 31.39 -13.42 -18.72
N ILE A 21 30.72 -14.18 -19.59
CA ILE A 21 29.51 -14.94 -19.21
C ILE A 21 29.83 -16.09 -18.22
N LYS A 22 31.05 -16.64 -18.26
CA LYS A 22 31.43 -17.72 -17.32
C LYS A 22 31.78 -17.23 -15.92
N GLY A 23 32.09 -15.94 -15.73
CA GLY A 23 32.43 -15.37 -14.41
C GLY A 23 31.24 -15.05 -13.52
N ALA A 24 30.03 -14.90 -14.09
CA ALA A 24 28.84 -14.45 -13.34
C ALA A 24 28.05 -15.58 -12.64
N VAL A 25 28.40 -16.85 -12.87
CA VAL A 25 27.62 -17.99 -12.34
C VAL A 25 28.03 -18.38 -10.90
N ALA A 26 29.16 -17.88 -10.40
CA ALA A 26 29.74 -18.38 -9.14
C ALA A 26 29.43 -17.56 -7.87
N ALA A 27 28.57 -16.53 -7.92
CA ALA A 27 28.20 -15.79 -6.72
C ALA A 27 26.72 -15.37 -6.72
N GLY A 28 25.86 -16.27 -6.24
CA GLY A 28 24.66 -15.92 -5.47
C GLY A 28 23.45 -15.36 -6.24
N ALA A 29 22.61 -16.26 -6.76
CA ALA A 29 21.15 -16.20 -6.78
C ALA A 29 20.44 -14.82 -6.73
N VAL A 30 20.59 -14.01 -7.77
CA VAL A 30 19.56 -13.06 -8.22
C VAL A 30 19.60 -13.06 -9.75
N VAL A 31 18.50 -12.66 -10.39
CA VAL A 31 18.35 -12.42 -11.84
C VAL A 31 17.78 -13.59 -12.65
N ALA A 32 16.59 -14.05 -12.25
CA ALA A 32 15.53 -14.30 -13.22
C ALA A 32 14.47 -13.19 -13.00
N GLY A 33 14.45 -12.20 -13.90
CA GLY A 33 13.45 -11.13 -13.92
C GLY A 33 13.98 -9.79 -13.42
N GLY A 34 14.39 -8.93 -14.35
CA GLY A 34 14.58 -7.51 -14.06
C GLY A 34 13.24 -6.87 -13.71
N ALA A 35 13.21 -6.08 -12.65
CA ALA A 35 12.16 -5.11 -12.45
C ALA A 35 12.78 -3.93 -11.70
N VAL A 36 12.84 -2.78 -12.36
CA VAL A 36 12.81 -1.50 -11.67
C VAL A 36 11.46 -1.46 -10.95
N LEU A 37 11.39 -2.01 -9.75
CA LEU A 37 10.18 -1.99 -8.94
C LEU A 37 10.03 -0.55 -8.45
N GLY A 38 9.15 0.21 -9.11
CA GLY A 38 8.76 1.53 -8.63
C GLY A 38 8.26 1.45 -7.19
N HIS A 39 8.42 2.54 -6.45
CA HIS A 39 7.99 2.68 -5.05
C HIS A 39 6.58 2.12 -4.83
N ASP A 40 5.65 2.38 -5.75
CA ASP A 40 4.26 1.93 -5.64
C ASP A 40 4.10 0.41 -5.71
N THR A 41 4.92 -0.30 -6.49
CA THR A 41 4.88 -1.76 -6.57
C THR A 41 5.42 -2.38 -5.29
N LEU A 42 6.45 -1.79 -4.70
CA LEU A 42 6.99 -2.21 -3.41
C LEU A 42 5.99 -1.94 -2.27
N VAL A 43 5.34 -0.77 -2.26
CA VAL A 43 4.30 -0.43 -1.28
C VAL A 43 3.12 -1.38 -1.39
N LYS A 44 2.61 -1.64 -2.60
CA LYS A 44 1.52 -2.61 -2.80
C LYS A 44 1.90 -4.03 -2.37
N TRP A 45 3.14 -4.44 -2.60
CA TRP A 45 3.65 -5.73 -2.14
C TRP A 45 3.76 -5.80 -0.61
N LEU A 46 4.24 -4.73 0.05
CA LEU A 46 4.30 -4.63 1.52
C LEU A 46 2.89 -4.64 2.14
N GLN A 47 1.95 -3.89 1.57
CA GLN A 47 0.54 -3.89 1.96
C GLN A 47 -0.07 -5.29 1.82
N ARG A 48 0.18 -5.98 0.71
CA ARG A 48 -0.24 -7.38 0.52
C ARG A 48 0.33 -8.33 1.59
N MET A 49 1.52 -8.03 2.11
CA MET A 49 2.17 -8.79 3.18
C MET A 49 1.73 -8.35 4.59
N GLY A 50 0.78 -7.42 4.71
CA GLY A 50 0.26 -6.93 5.99
C GLY A 50 1.12 -5.86 6.67
N PHE A 51 2.10 -5.29 5.95
CA PHE A 51 2.94 -4.20 6.46
C PHE A 51 2.38 -2.85 6.01
N TYR A 52 1.85 -2.09 6.96
CA TYR A 52 1.23 -0.79 6.73
C TYR A 52 2.00 0.30 7.49
N PRO A 53 2.89 1.06 6.82
CA PRO A 53 3.81 1.99 7.49
C PRO A 53 3.17 3.22 8.16
N PHE A 54 1.82 3.36 8.16
CA PHE A 54 1.12 4.58 8.58
C PHE A 54 -0.16 4.35 9.42
N SER A 55 -0.36 3.16 9.99
CA SER A 55 -1.53 2.86 10.83
C SER A 55 -1.09 2.06 12.05
N ASP A 56 -1.77 2.23 13.20
CA ASP A 56 -1.67 1.36 14.38
C ASP A 56 -2.25 -0.05 14.10
N GLY A 57 -1.79 -0.68 13.02
CA GLY A 57 -2.14 -2.04 12.61
C GLY A 57 -3.32 -2.19 11.65
N PHE A 58 -4.14 -1.15 11.42
CA PHE A 58 -5.34 -1.26 10.59
C PHE A 58 -5.33 -0.35 9.36
N TYR A 59 -5.31 -0.96 8.18
CA TYR A 59 -5.31 -0.29 6.89
C TYR A 59 -6.58 -0.57 6.11
N VAL A 60 -7.08 0.46 5.45
CA VAL A 60 -8.24 0.40 4.56
C VAL A 60 -7.86 0.86 3.16
N GLU A 61 -8.53 0.29 2.17
CA GLU A 61 -8.38 0.64 0.77
C GLU A 61 -9.56 1.50 0.30
N ARG A 62 -9.32 2.31 -0.74
CA ARG A 62 -10.37 3.03 -1.48
C ARG A 62 -11.33 3.82 -0.58
N LEU A 63 -10.78 4.50 0.42
CA LEU A 63 -11.51 5.41 1.29
C LEU A 63 -12.16 6.52 0.45
N ARG A 64 -13.46 6.71 0.64
CA ARG A 64 -14.29 7.68 -0.07
C ARG A 64 -15.12 8.44 0.94
N GLN A 65 -15.18 9.75 0.75
CA GLN A 65 -16.11 10.63 1.44
C GLN A 65 -17.06 11.23 0.40
N ILE A 66 -18.36 11.00 0.58
CA ILE A 66 -19.41 11.39 -0.36
C ILE A 66 -20.31 12.39 0.36
N VAL A 67 -20.60 13.49 -0.35
CA VAL A 67 -21.50 14.54 0.11
C VAL A 67 -22.95 14.09 -0.09
N THR A 68 -23.80 14.29 0.92
CA THR A 68 -25.24 13.96 0.85
C THR A 68 -26.06 15.14 0.33
N GLN A 69 -27.39 14.97 0.26
CA GLN A 69 -28.31 16.06 -0.10
C GLN A 69 -28.20 17.27 0.86
N ASP A 70 -27.88 17.03 2.13
CA ASP A 70 -27.58 18.08 3.10
C ASP A 70 -26.08 18.06 3.46
N PRO A 71 -25.24 18.83 2.74
CA PRO A 71 -23.81 18.87 2.99
C PRO A 71 -23.45 19.55 4.33
N GLY A 72 -24.39 20.18 5.02
CA GLY A 72 -24.13 20.81 6.30
C GLY A 72 -24.12 19.81 7.46
N SER A 73 -25.00 18.81 7.40
CA SER A 73 -25.26 17.85 8.47
C SER A 73 -24.86 16.42 8.13
N GLY A 74 -24.79 16.08 6.84
CA GLY A 74 -24.66 14.70 6.39
C GLY A 74 -23.39 14.38 5.62
N ARG A 75 -22.78 13.22 5.87
CA ARG A 75 -21.68 12.65 5.09
C ARG A 75 -21.86 11.14 4.97
N VAL A 76 -21.48 10.58 3.82
CA VAL A 76 -21.31 9.14 3.68
C VAL A 76 -19.82 8.84 3.60
N ILE A 77 -19.35 7.94 4.46
CA ILE A 77 -17.97 7.45 4.45
C ILE A 77 -17.99 5.99 4.00
N MET A 78 -17.17 5.65 3.00
CA MET A 78 -17.05 4.29 2.48
C MET A 78 -15.60 3.87 2.39
N TRP A 79 -15.31 2.61 2.71
CA TRP A 79 -13.98 2.04 2.58
C TRP A 79 -14.06 0.55 2.23
N GLU A 80 -12.93 0.00 1.83
CA GLU A 80 -12.78 -1.42 1.52
C GLU A 80 -11.67 -2.05 2.35
N THR A 81 -11.80 -3.34 2.63
CA THR A 81 -10.72 -4.15 3.18
C THR A 81 -10.50 -5.40 2.32
N PRO A 82 -9.24 -5.83 2.13
CA PRO A 82 -8.93 -7.05 1.40
C PRO A 82 -9.21 -8.33 2.22
N LYS A 83 -9.47 -8.18 3.52
CA LYS A 83 -9.81 -9.26 4.44
C LYS A 83 -10.98 -8.83 5.31
N GLU A 84 -11.92 -9.74 5.51
CA GLU A 84 -13.01 -9.56 6.46
C GLU A 84 -12.48 -9.25 7.87
N SER A 85 -13.10 -8.27 8.51
CA SER A 85 -12.88 -8.00 9.93
C SER A 85 -14.17 -7.53 10.57
N ALA A 86 -14.49 -8.10 11.72
CA ALA A 86 -15.66 -7.75 12.51
C ALA A 86 -15.47 -6.39 13.22
N GLY A 87 -16.58 -5.84 13.71
CA GLY A 87 -16.56 -4.64 14.54
C GLY A 87 -16.24 -3.35 13.77
N GLN A 88 -16.57 -3.29 12.48
CA GLN A 88 -16.25 -2.14 11.62
C GLN A 88 -17.10 -0.93 12.00
N MET A 89 -16.42 0.15 12.42
CA MET A 89 -17.05 1.37 12.89
C MET A 89 -16.34 2.59 12.31
N LEU A 90 -17.10 3.67 12.16
CA LEU A 90 -16.56 5.02 11.99
C LEU A 90 -16.61 5.72 13.36
N GLU A 91 -15.46 6.21 13.81
CA GLU A 91 -15.37 7.12 14.94
C GLU A 91 -15.19 8.56 14.44
N VAL A 92 -15.99 9.49 14.94
CA VAL A 92 -15.96 10.90 14.56
C VAL A 92 -15.79 11.77 15.80
N GLN A 93 -14.86 12.72 15.74
CA GLN A 93 -14.52 13.60 16.85
C GLN A 93 -14.51 15.07 16.40
N ALA A 94 -15.17 15.93 17.18
CA ALA A 94 -15.11 17.38 17.03
C ALA A 94 -13.80 17.95 17.65
N PRO A 95 -13.34 19.15 17.25
CA PRO A 95 -12.19 19.76 17.90
C PRO A 95 -12.55 20.15 19.34
N ASP A 96 -11.60 19.96 20.26
CA ASP A 96 -11.70 20.37 21.67
C ASP A 96 -12.83 19.68 22.48
N VAL A 97 -13.36 18.57 21.97
CA VAL A 97 -14.34 17.72 22.66
C VAL A 97 -13.78 16.31 22.78
N ASP A 98 -13.72 15.78 24.00
CA ASP A 98 -13.26 14.41 24.26
C ASP A 98 -14.30 13.35 23.88
N ASP A 99 -15.51 13.76 23.53
CA ASP A 99 -16.57 12.88 23.07
C ASP A 99 -16.31 12.38 21.64
N VAL A 100 -16.53 11.08 21.44
CA VAL A 100 -16.32 10.38 20.18
C VAL A 100 -17.63 9.72 19.77
N LEU A 101 -18.21 10.23 18.69
CA LEU A 101 -19.39 9.63 18.07
C LEU A 101 -18.98 8.35 17.34
N ARG A 102 -19.80 7.30 17.47
CA ARG A 102 -19.51 5.98 16.89
C ARG A 102 -20.67 5.52 16.03
N PHE A 103 -20.35 5.14 14.81
CA PHE A 103 -21.33 4.70 13.83
C PHE A 103 -20.96 3.30 13.32
N PRO A 104 -21.85 2.30 13.45
CA PRO A 104 -21.63 1.00 12.88
C PRO A 104 -21.67 1.06 11.36
N ALA A 105 -20.72 0.38 10.72
CA ALA A 105 -20.74 0.24 9.28
C ALA A 105 -21.73 -0.81 8.84
N VAL A 106 -22.41 -0.53 7.72
CA VAL A 106 -23.10 -1.55 6.94
C VAL A 106 -22.06 -2.21 6.04
N ASP A 107 -21.96 -3.53 6.12
CA ASP A 107 -21.03 -4.32 5.31
C ASP A 107 -21.71 -4.89 4.05
N ALA A 108 -20.90 -5.04 3.01
CA ALA A 108 -21.23 -5.79 1.81
C ALA A 108 -19.97 -6.48 1.29
N ALA A 109 -20.12 -7.66 0.68
CA ALA A 109 -19.02 -8.35 0.04
C ALA A 109 -19.30 -8.54 -1.45
N PHE A 110 -18.27 -8.37 -2.27
CA PHE A 110 -18.31 -8.62 -3.71
C PHE A 110 -17.17 -9.54 -4.11
N THR A 111 -17.47 -10.59 -4.86
CA THR A 111 -16.48 -11.57 -5.33
C THR A 111 -16.48 -11.61 -6.85
N ASP A 112 -15.30 -11.47 -7.44
CA ASP A 112 -15.06 -11.56 -8.88
C ASP A 112 -13.70 -12.23 -9.13
N ASP A 113 -13.63 -13.19 -10.06
CA ASP A 113 -12.42 -13.97 -10.35
C ASP A 113 -11.65 -14.47 -9.10
N ASP A 114 -12.37 -15.10 -8.16
CA ASP A 114 -11.86 -15.58 -6.86
C ASP A 114 -11.27 -14.49 -5.93
N VAL A 115 -11.46 -13.22 -6.26
CA VAL A 115 -11.09 -12.08 -5.42
C VAL A 115 -12.32 -11.54 -4.72
N THR A 116 -12.35 -11.65 -3.39
CA THR A 116 -13.39 -11.03 -2.56
C THR A 116 -12.92 -9.69 -2.02
N VAL A 117 -13.75 -8.66 -2.19
CA VAL A 117 -13.59 -7.35 -1.58
C VAL A 117 -14.72 -7.14 -0.58
N HIS A 118 -14.36 -6.70 0.63
CA HIS A 118 -15.32 -6.31 1.66
C HIS A 118 -15.44 -4.80 1.66
N GLN A 119 -16.65 -4.29 1.42
CA GLN A 119 -16.96 -2.87 1.40
C GLN A 119 -17.81 -2.51 2.62
N TYR A 120 -17.54 -1.35 3.18
CA TYR A 120 -18.21 -0.84 4.36
C TYR A 120 -18.70 0.58 4.08
N LEU A 121 -19.88 0.90 4.60
CA LEU A 121 -20.53 2.20 4.44
C LEU A 121 -21.08 2.68 5.78
N VAL A 122 -20.87 3.96 6.06
CA VAL A 122 -21.51 4.67 7.16
C VAL A 122 -22.17 5.94 6.63
N GLU A 123 -23.44 6.12 6.99
CA GLU A 123 -24.14 7.41 6.85
C GLU A 123 -24.07 8.15 8.18
N VAL A 124 -23.51 9.37 8.15
CA VAL A 124 -23.48 10.30 9.27
C VAL A 124 -24.48 11.40 8.97
N ASP A 125 -25.34 11.76 9.92
CA ASP A 125 -26.44 12.72 9.75
C ASP A 125 -26.49 13.81 10.84
N GLN A 126 -25.50 13.82 11.72
CA GLN A 126 -25.49 14.60 12.96
C GLN A 126 -24.28 15.56 13.05
N LEU A 127 -23.77 15.99 11.89
CA LEU A 127 -22.69 16.98 11.83
C LEU A 127 -23.25 18.40 12.01
N VAL A 128 -22.44 19.26 12.63
CA VAL A 128 -22.73 20.69 12.76
C VAL A 128 -21.93 21.47 11.73
N LEU A 129 -22.62 22.36 11.03
CA LEU A 129 -22.05 23.21 9.99
C LEU A 129 -20.96 24.13 10.58
N GLY A 130 -19.80 24.17 9.93
CA GLY A 130 -18.66 24.99 10.37
C GLY A 130 -17.77 24.36 11.44
N VAL A 131 -18.05 23.12 11.86
CA VAL A 131 -17.18 22.35 12.75
C VAL A 131 -16.24 21.46 11.93
N GLU A 132 -14.95 21.49 12.26
CA GLU A 132 -13.93 20.64 11.65
C GLU A 132 -13.84 19.30 12.39
N TYR A 133 -14.49 18.28 11.85
CA TYR A 133 -14.44 16.94 12.42
C TYR A 133 -13.23 16.16 11.90
N ARG A 134 -12.61 15.41 12.80
CA ARG A 134 -11.68 14.32 12.46
C ARG A 134 -12.41 13.00 12.52
N TYR A 135 -11.97 12.03 11.74
CA TYR A 135 -12.52 10.68 11.82
C TYR A 135 -11.45 9.61 11.70
N ARG A 136 -11.77 8.41 12.18
CA ARG A 136 -10.97 7.21 11.96
C ARG A 136 -11.87 5.99 11.82
N ILE A 137 -11.32 4.95 11.24
CA ILE A 137 -12.01 3.66 11.13
C ILE A 137 -11.44 2.72 12.17
N THR A 138 -12.32 1.98 12.83
CA THR A 138 -11.96 0.97 13.83
C THR A 138 -12.57 -0.38 13.48
N ALA A 139 -11.88 -1.45 13.89
CA ALA A 139 -12.33 -2.82 13.79
C ALA A 139 -11.69 -3.63 14.93
N ASP A 140 -12.11 -4.89 15.11
CA ASP A 140 -11.56 -5.79 16.14
C ASP A 140 -10.04 -6.03 16.02
N GLY A 141 -9.43 -5.64 14.90
CA GLY A 141 -8.00 -5.75 14.62
C GLY A 141 -7.17 -4.47 14.76
N GLY A 142 -7.79 -3.32 15.08
CA GLY A 142 -7.08 -2.06 15.29
C GLY A 142 -7.81 -0.84 14.76
N THR A 143 -7.09 0.27 14.65
CA THR A 143 -7.64 1.55 14.23
C THR A 143 -6.74 2.23 13.20
N THR A 144 -7.33 2.96 12.25
CA THR A 144 -6.56 3.90 11.43
C THR A 144 -6.08 5.08 12.28
N ALA A 145 -5.11 5.84 11.77
CA ALA A 145 -4.85 7.17 12.30
C ALA A 145 -6.10 8.07 12.14
N TRP A 146 -6.16 9.15 12.94
CA TRP A 146 -7.13 10.21 12.74
C TRP A 146 -6.83 10.95 11.44
N LEU A 147 -7.86 11.09 10.61
CA LEU A 147 -7.88 11.84 9.35
C LEU A 147 -8.64 13.16 9.54
#